data_AF-A0A495J7D1-F1
#
_entry.id   AF-A0A495J7D1-F1
#
_cell.length_a   1.000
_cell.length_b   1.000
_cell.length_c   1.000
_cell.angle_alpha   90.00
_cell.angle_beta   90.00
_cell.angle_gamma   90.00
#
_symmetry.space_group_name_H-M   'P 1'
#
loop_
_entity.id
_entity.type
_entity.pdbx_description
1 polymer ?
#
loop_
_entity_poly.entity_id
_entity_poly.type
_entity_poly.pdbx_seq_one_letter_code
_entity_poly.pdbx_strand_id
1 'polypeptide(L)' 'MDIKISVETLQQTFHFEVSDYIHNENGHCKFEAFSNGQFVVGFEPDNYNCLQICKNPGLLNEDVLYLLADKIEQLKL' A
#
# COMPACT_ATOMS: atom_id res chain seq x y z
N MET A 1 4.36 -13.24 2.01
CA MET A 1 3.54 -13.47 3.22
C MET A 1 2.74 -12.21 3.35
N ASP A 2 1.43 -12.33 3.25
CA ASP A 2 0.61 -11.18 2.92
C ASP A 2 -0.10 -10.73 4.20
N ILE A 3 -0.07 -9.43 4.45
CA ILE A 3 -0.57 -8.83 5.68
C ILE A 3 -1.89 -8.17 5.39
N LYS A 4 -2.89 -8.45 6.23
CA LYS A 4 -4.22 -7.86 6.10
C LYS A 4 -4.26 -6.52 6.82
N ILE A 5 -4.45 -5.44 6.06
CA ILE A 5 -4.59 -4.08 6.58
C ILE A 5 -6.01 -3.60 6.30
N SER A 6 -6.63 -2.95 7.29
CA SER A 6 -7.92 -2.29 7.11
C SER A 6 -7.78 -0.80 7.36
N VAL A 7 -8.33 0.02 6.47
CA VAL A 7 -8.31 1.48 6.54
C VAL A 7 -9.75 1.97 6.65
N GLU A 8 -10.00 2.88 7.57
CA GLU A 8 -11.34 3.44 7.80
C GLU A 8 -11.36 4.89 7.36
N THR A 9 -12.31 5.22 6.49
CA THR A 9 -12.63 6.59 6.10
C THR A 9 -14.00 6.97 6.66
N LEU A 10 -14.37 8.24 6.58
CA LEU A 10 -15.71 8.70 6.97
C LEU A 10 -16.84 8.00 6.19
N GLN A 11 -16.55 7.49 4.99
CA GLN A 11 -17.55 6.94 4.07
C GLN A 11 -17.61 5.42 4.14
N GLN A 12 -16.45 4.75 4.24
CA GLN A 12 -16.36 3.29 4.24
C GLN A 12 -15.03 2.76 4.81
N THR A 13 -15.04 1.47 5.13
CA THR A 13 -13.85 0.69 5.48
C THR A 13 -13.34 -0.06 4.25
N PHE A 14 -12.04 0.04 4.01
CA PHE A 14 -11.33 -0.68 2.95
C PHE A 14 -10.46 -1.77 3.55
N HIS A 15 -10.47 -2.94 2.92
CA HIS A 15 -9.62 -4.07 3.29
C HIS A 15 -8.60 -4.34 2.19
N PHE A 16 -7.35 -4.49 2.61
CA PHE A 16 -6.21 -4.70 1.74
C PHE A 16 -5.40 -5.90 2.20
N GLU A 17 -4.85 -6.64 1.23
CA GLU A 17 -3.80 -7.61 1.41
C GLU A 17 -2.50 -6.95 0.91
N VAL A 18 -1.52 -6.78 1.78
CA VAL A 18 -0.26 -6.10 1.46
C VAL A 18 0.87 -7.11 1.39
N SER A 19 1.60 -7.08 0.29
CA SER A 19 2.80 -7.89 0.05
C SER A 19 4.03 -6.98 0.02
N ASP A 20 5.11 -7.43 0.66
CA ASP A 20 6.43 -6.81 0.59
C ASP A 20 7.31 -7.54 -0.42
N TYR A 21 7.95 -6.78 -1.31
CA TYR A 21 8.81 -7.25 -2.37
C TYR A 21 10.22 -6.69 -2.20
N ILE A 22 11.21 -7.54 -2.47
CA ILE A 22 12.61 -7.14 -2.43
C ILE A 22 12.84 -6.11 -3.55
N HIS A 23 13.42 -4.97 -3.18
CA HIS A 23 13.73 -3.88 -4.09
C HIS A 23 14.58 -4.40 -5.27
N ASN A 24 14.13 -4.16 -6.51
CA ASN A 24 14.68 -4.61 -7.80
C ASN A 24 14.19 -5.94 -8.38
N GLU A 25 13.11 -6.56 -7.88
CA GLU A 25 12.46 -7.66 -8.61
C GLU A 25 11.35 -7.14 -9.56
N ASN A 26 11.52 -7.40 -10.86
CA ASN A 26 10.47 -7.47 -11.89
C ASN A 26 9.49 -6.28 -12.02
N GLY A 27 9.88 -5.08 -11.58
CA GLY A 27 9.04 -3.88 -11.72
C GLY A 27 7.89 -3.80 -10.70
N HIS A 28 7.98 -4.54 -9.60
CA HIS A 28 7.09 -4.39 -8.44
C HIS A 28 7.46 -3.15 -7.62
N CYS A 29 6.46 -2.56 -6.97
CA CYS A 29 6.71 -1.58 -5.91
C CYS A 29 7.19 -2.33 -4.64
N LYS A 30 7.88 -1.65 -3.72
CA LYS A 30 8.34 -2.29 -2.48
C LYS A 30 7.17 -2.92 -1.71
N PHE A 31 6.08 -2.18 -1.59
CA PHE A 31 4.83 -2.69 -1.04
C PHE A 31 3.75 -2.67 -2.10
N GLU A 32 3.01 -3.76 -2.28
CA GLU A 32 1.84 -3.80 -3.16
C GLU A 32 0.61 -4.22 -2.35
N ALA A 33 -0.44 -3.43 -2.46
CA ALA A 33 -1.72 -3.69 -1.83
C ALA A 33 -2.74 -4.17 -2.85
N PHE A 34 -3.48 -5.19 -2.43
CA PHE A 34 -4.48 -5.88 -3.21
C PHE A 34 -5.83 -5.78 -2.51
N SER A 35 -6.90 -5.58 -3.28
CA SER A 35 -8.28 -5.65 -2.79
C SER A 35 -9.00 -6.77 -3.52
N ASN A 36 -9.54 -7.74 -2.78
CA ASN A 36 -10.13 -8.96 -3.35
C ASN A 36 -9.21 -9.68 -4.36
N GLY A 37 -7.91 -9.74 -4.07
CA GLY A 37 -6.90 -10.33 -4.95
C GLY A 37 -6.49 -9.49 -6.16
N GLN A 38 -7.07 -8.30 -6.36
CA GLN A 38 -6.72 -7.39 -7.45
C GLN A 38 -5.73 -6.32 -6.97
N PHE A 39 -4.64 -6.11 -7.72
CA PHE A 39 -3.66 -5.06 -7.44
C PHE A 39 -4.30 -3.67 -7.59
N VAL A 40 -4.25 -2.87 -6.51
CA VAL A 40 -4.91 -1.55 -6.47
C VAL A 40 -3.93 -0.40 -6.24
N VAL A 41 -2.87 -0.59 -5.47
CA VAL A 41 -1.85 0.43 -5.23
C VAL A 41 -0.52 -0.21 -4.84
N GLY A 42 0.59 0.42 -5.20
CA GLY A 42 1.91 0.09 -4.69
C GLY A 42 2.66 1.31 -4.16
N PHE A 43 3.51 1.10 -3.17
CA PHE A 43 4.31 2.11 -2.48
C PHE A 43 5.79 1.77 -2.55
N GLU A 44 6.62 2.82 -2.53
CA GLU A 44 8.07 2.71 -2.42
C GLU A 44 8.59 3.76 -1.43
N PRO A 45 9.68 3.46 -0.71
CA PRO A 45 10.31 4.46 0.14
C PRO A 45 10.96 5.55 -0.73
N ASP A 46 10.85 6.80 -0.29
CA ASP A 46 11.61 7.91 -0.83
C ASP A 46 13.03 7.97 -0.23
N ASN A 47 13.77 9.02 -0.58
CA ASN A 47 15.13 9.25 -0.06
C ASN A 47 15.19 9.48 1.46
N TYR A 48 14.04 9.69 2.11
CA TYR A 48 13.89 9.88 3.55
C TYR A 48 13.25 8.66 4.24
N ASN A 49 13.06 7.53 3.52
CA ASN A 49 12.35 6.33 3.97
C ASN A 49 10.86 6.56 4.27
N CYS A 50 10.24 7.58 3.70
CA CYS A 50 8.79 7.77 3.74
C CYS A 50 8.13 7.06 2.56
N LEU A 51 7.02 6.38 2.78
CA LEU A 51 6.28 5.72 1.71
C LEU A 51 5.58 6.72 0.80
N GLN A 52 5.94 6.65 -0.48
CA GLN A 52 5.32 7.38 -1.57
C GLN A 52 4.65 6.42 -2.55
N ILE A 53 3.69 6.94 -3.31
CA ILE A 53 2.93 6.16 -4.29
C ILE A 53 3.85 5.83 -5.47
N CYS A 54 4.06 4.54 -5.69
CA CYS A 54 4.77 4.02 -6.87
C CYS A 54 3.77 3.71 -8.01
N LYS A 55 2.60 3.13 -7.70
CA LYS A 55 1.53 2.84 -8.67
C LYS A 55 0.15 2.96 -8.01
N ASN A 56 -0.87 3.44 -8.73
CA ASN A 56 -2.26 3.50 -8.22
C ASN A 56 -3.29 3.14 -9.32
N PRO A 57 -3.27 1.92 -9.87
CA PRO A 57 -4.24 1.50 -10.89
C PRO A 57 -5.68 1.37 -10.36
N GLY A 58 -5.84 1.21 -9.04
CA GLY A 58 -7.14 1.16 -8.37
C GLY A 58 -7.81 2.53 -8.23
N LEU A 59 -7.13 3.62 -8.61
CA LEU A 59 -7.63 4.99 -8.50
C LEU A 59 -8.13 5.32 -7.09
N LEU A 60 -7.42 4.82 -6.08
CA LEU A 60 -7.74 5.13 -4.69
C LEU A 60 -7.57 6.63 -4.45
N ASN A 61 -8.45 7.20 -3.64
CA ASN A 61 -8.36 8.61 -3.28
C ASN A 61 -7.18 8.86 -2.30
N GLU A 62 -6.73 10.11 -2.22
CA GLU A 62 -5.58 10.48 -1.40
C GLU A 62 -5.74 10.08 0.07
N ASP A 63 -6.92 10.25 0.66
CA ASP A 63 -7.17 9.88 2.07
C ASP A 63 -6.87 8.40 2.34
N VAL A 64 -7.32 7.49 1.46
CA VAL A 64 -7.06 6.06 1.60
C VAL A 64 -5.59 5.76 1.39
N LEU A 65 -4.93 6.43 0.44
CA LEU A 65 -3.50 6.25 0.16
C LEU A 65 -2.66 6.64 1.38
N TYR A 66 -2.94 7.80 1.98
CA TYR A 66 -2.24 8.29 3.17
C TYR A 66 -2.43 7.36 4.37
N LEU A 67 -3.67 6.96 4.65
CA LEU A 67 -3.96 6.07 5.77
C LEU A 67 -3.36 4.67 5.59
N LEU A 68 -3.31 4.16 4.35
CA LEU A 68 -2.69 2.87 4.06
C LEU A 68 -1.16 2.94 4.23
N ALA A 69 -0.52 3.97 3.71
CA ALA A 69 0.92 4.20 3.87
C ALA A 69 1.32 4.29 5.36
N ASP A 70 0.60 5.12 6.14
CA ASP A 70 0.82 5.27 7.59
C ASP A 70 0.70 3.93 8.33
N LYS A 71 -0.30 3.10 7.99
CA LYS A 71 -0.44 1.77 8.59
C LYS A 71 0.70 0.82 8.23
N ILE A 72 1.20 0.85 7.00
CA ILE A 72 2.34 0.01 6.57
C ILE A 72 3.59 0.44 7.36
N GLU A 73 3.84 1.73 7.50
CA GLU A 73 4.98 2.27 8.25
C GLU A 73 4.90 1.92 9.76
N GLN A 74 3.71 2.00 10.37
CA GLN A 74 3.49 1.63 11.77
C GLN A 74 3.78 0.14 12.04
N LEU A 75 3.56 -0.72 11.05
CA LEU A 75 3.86 -2.15 11.15
C LEU A 75 5.36 -2.45 11.01
N LYS A 76 6.20 -1.45 10.68
CA LYS A 76 7.65 -1.56 10.50
C LYS A 76 8.05 -2.70 9.56
N LEU A 77 7.34 -2.79 8.44
CA LEU A 77 7.68 -3.70 7.34
C LEU A 77 8.90 -3.19 6.56
#